data_AF-A0A6M3JI05-F1
#
_entry.id   AF-A0A6M3JI05-F1
#
_cell.length_a   1.000
_cell.length_b   1.000
_cell.length_c   1.000
_cell.angle_alpha   90.00
_cell.angle_beta   90.00
_cell.angle_gamma   90.00
#
_symmetry.space_group_name_H-M   'P 1'
#
loop_
_entity.id
_entity.type
_entity.pdbx_description
1 polymer ?
#
loop_
_entity_poly.entity_id
_entity_poly.type
_entity_poly.pdbx_seq_one_letter_code
_entity_poly.pdbx_strand_id
1 'polypeptide(L)'
;MSSKNNDRANHLLYKLYYSLIMADILYKLGFTPTKANKATLHDFHKRVLGYKSIAGLSHETLSLFINRVLLYWAEKGMFIRNRRGQPYDIEDAELAKIWEVL
;
A
#
# COMPACT_ATOMS: atom_id res chain seq x y z
N MET A 1 25.66 4.80 6.96
CA MET A 1 24.73 5.60 6.13
C MET A 1 23.64 6.18 7.04
N SER A 2 23.36 7.48 6.91
CA SER A 2 22.70 8.35 7.91
C SER A 2 21.28 7.94 8.31
N SER A 3 21.00 7.81 9.62
CA SER A 3 19.67 7.46 10.16
C SER A 3 18.58 8.44 9.74
N LYS A 4 18.90 9.74 9.61
CA LYS A 4 17.94 10.79 9.25
C LYS A 4 17.30 10.59 7.86
N ASN A 5 18.06 10.05 6.91
CA ASN A 5 17.54 9.78 5.56
C ASN A 5 16.55 8.59 5.58
N ASN A 6 16.86 7.56 6.36
CA ASN A 6 15.98 6.41 6.55
C ASN A 6 14.68 6.82 7.28
N ASP A 7 14.76 7.69 8.28
CA ASP A 7 13.59 8.18 9.01
C ASP A 7 12.63 8.95 8.09
N ARG A 8 13.18 9.82 7.23
CA ARG A 8 12.39 10.57 6.24
C ARG A 8 11.77 9.65 5.18
N ALA A 9 12.52 8.67 4.70
CA ALA A 9 12.03 7.70 3.73
C ALA A 9 10.91 6.82 4.33
N ASN A 10 11.05 6.42 5.60
CA ASN A 10 10.01 5.69 6.33
C ASN A 10 8.73 6.51 6.48
N HIS A 11 8.84 7.80 6.80
CA HIS A 11 7.69 8.69 6.86
C HIS A 11 6.92 8.73 5.53
N LEU A 12 7.62 8.78 4.40
CA LEU A 12 7.01 8.75 3.07
C LEU A 12 6.31 7.42 2.79
N LEU A 13 6.93 6.30 3.16
CA LEU A 13 6.34 4.96 3.01
C LEU A 13 5.07 4.78 3.85
N TYR A 14 5.07 5.22 5.11
CA TYR A 14 3.85 5.21 5.93
C TYR A 14 2.76 6.07 5.32
N LYS A 15 3.11 7.26 4.82
CA LYS A 15 2.15 8.15 4.17
C LYS A 15 1.55 7.51 2.93
N LEU A 16 2.37 6.90 2.07
CA LEU A 16 1.93 6.15 0.90
C LEU A 16 0.96 5.03 1.29
N TYR A 17 1.37 4.19 2.24
CA TYR A 17 0.60 3.05 2.72
C TYR A 17 -0.76 3.47 3.29
N TYR A 18 -0.79 4.37 4.28
CA TYR A 18 -2.05 4.75 4.95
C TYR A 18 -2.93 5.69 4.15
N SER A 19 -2.35 6.51 3.26
CA SER A 19 -3.11 7.58 2.58
C SER A 19 -3.61 7.15 1.21
N LEU A 20 -2.83 6.37 0.46
CA LEU A 20 -3.17 5.97 -0.89
C LEU A 20 -3.55 4.49 -0.94
N ILE A 21 -2.60 3.59 -0.66
CA ILE A 21 -2.78 2.13 -0.81
C ILE A 21 -3.99 1.64 -0.02
N MET A 22 -4.07 1.96 1.27
CA MET A 22 -5.20 1.52 2.10
C MET A 22 -6.52 2.18 1.72
N ALA A 23 -6.48 3.44 1.25
CA ALA A 23 -7.70 4.09 0.81
C ALA A 23 -8.27 3.43 -0.45
N ASP A 24 -7.38 3.04 -1.36
CA ASP A 24 -7.72 2.37 -2.61
C ASP A 24 -8.26 0.95 -2.38
N ILE A 25 -7.59 0.17 -1.53
CA ILE A 25 -8.08 -1.16 -1.12
C ILE A 25 -9.47 -1.04 -0.49
N LEU A 26 -9.65 -0.13 0.47
CA LEU A 26 -10.95 0.03 1.13
C LEU A 26 -12.04 0.42 0.14
N TYR A 27 -11.75 1.35 -0.77
CA TYR A 27 -12.68 1.73 -1.82
C TYR A 27 -13.10 0.53 -2.69
N LYS A 28 -12.14 -0.29 -3.14
CA LYS A 28 -12.40 -1.49 -3.95
C LYS A 28 -13.17 -2.58 -3.19
N LEU A 29 -13.01 -2.64 -1.87
CA LEU A 29 -13.79 -3.51 -1.00
C LEU A 29 -15.18 -2.94 -0.64
N GLY A 30 -15.55 -1.75 -1.15
CA GLY A 30 -16.85 -1.11 -0.86
C GLY A 30 -16.91 -0.39 0.48
N PHE A 31 -15.77 -0.05 1.09
CA PHE A 31 -15.69 0.65 2.37
C PHE A 31 -15.18 2.09 2.22
N THR A 32 -15.74 3.00 3.01
CA THR A 32 -15.19 4.36 3.18
C THR A 32 -13.85 4.31 3.91
N PRO A 33 -12.81 5.06 3.48
CA PRO A 33 -11.46 5.01 4.06
C PRO A 33 -11.32 5.78 5.38
N THR A 34 -12.18 5.47 6.35
CA THR A 34 -12.16 6.06 7.70
C THR A 34 -10.95 5.59 8.51
N LYS A 35 -10.62 6.32 9.59
CA LYS A 35 -9.53 5.91 10.51
C LYS A 35 -9.76 4.50 11.08
N ALA A 36 -11.00 4.17 11.43
CA ALA A 36 -11.38 2.86 11.95
C ALA A 36 -11.19 1.75 10.92
N ASN A 37 -11.72 1.93 9.70
CA ASN A 37 -11.58 0.94 8.64
C ASN A 37 -10.12 0.72 8.24
N LYS A 38 -9.32 1.79 8.23
CA LYS A 38 -7.88 1.69 8.03
C LYS A 38 -7.21 0.89 9.17
N ALA A 39 -7.53 1.15 10.43
CA ALA A 39 -6.98 0.38 11.53
C ALA A 39 -7.27 -1.12 11.38
N THR A 40 -8.53 -1.48 11.11
CA THR A 40 -8.95 -2.86 10.85
C THR A 40 -8.19 -3.50 9.68
N LEU A 41 -8.09 -2.80 8.55
CA LEU A 41 -7.37 -3.30 7.38
C LEU A 41 -5.86 -3.45 7.66
N HIS A 42 -5.26 -2.54 8.43
CA HIS A 42 -3.86 -2.65 8.81
C HIS A 42 -3.60 -3.85 9.73
N ASP A 43 -4.48 -4.11 10.70
CA ASP A 43 -4.39 -5.29 11.55
C ASP A 43 -4.57 -6.58 10.75
N PHE A 44 -5.47 -6.57 9.77
CA PHE A 44 -5.61 -7.65 8.80
C PHE A 44 -4.29 -7.91 8.05
N HIS A 45 -3.68 -6.88 7.43
CA HIS A 45 -2.41 -7.04 6.70
C HIS A 45 -1.30 -7.59 7.59
N LYS A 46 -1.16 -7.05 8.80
CA LYS A 46 -0.19 -7.54 9.78
C LYS A 46 -0.38 -9.02 10.08
N ARG A 47 -1.61 -9.44 10.38
CA ARG A 47 -1.94 -10.83 10.70
C ARG A 47 -1.65 -11.77 9.53
N VAL A 48 -2.10 -11.43 8.33
CA VAL A 48 -1.92 -12.27 7.13
C VAL A 48 -0.44 -12.37 6.75
N LEU A 49 0.33 -11.30 6.91
CA LEU A 49 1.74 -11.25 6.53
C LEU A 49 2.71 -11.65 7.66
N GLY A 50 2.20 -12.00 8.86
CA GLY A 50 3.00 -12.45 9.99
C GLY A 50 3.74 -11.34 10.77
N TYR A 51 3.29 -10.09 10.71
CA TYR A 51 3.89 -8.96 11.41
C TYR A 51 3.16 -8.66 12.72
N LYS A 52 3.89 -8.54 13.84
CA LYS A 52 3.32 -8.04 15.11
C LYS A 52 3.08 -6.52 15.07
N SER A 53 4.04 -5.80 14.51
CA SER A 53 4.00 -4.34 14.32
C SER A 53 4.89 -3.98 13.13
N ILE A 54 4.61 -2.83 12.51
CA ILE A 54 5.49 -2.22 11.52
C ILE A 54 6.15 -0.94 12.03
N ALA A 55 5.86 -0.50 13.26
CA ALA A 55 6.41 0.71 13.85
C ALA A 55 7.89 0.49 14.26
N GLY A 56 8.76 1.45 13.92
CA GLY A 56 10.18 1.39 14.27
C GLY A 56 11.00 0.36 13.49
N LEU A 57 10.40 -0.29 12.49
CA LEU A 57 11.12 -1.20 11.60
C LEU A 57 12.08 -0.43 10.67
N SER A 58 13.10 -1.14 10.17
CA SER A 58 14.00 -0.59 9.17
C SER A 58 13.25 -0.23 7.88
N HIS A 59 13.84 0.66 7.10
CA HIS A 59 13.31 1.06 5.80
C HIS A 59 13.08 -0.11 4.85
N GLU A 60 14.04 -1.03 4.83
CA GLU A 60 13.97 -2.26 4.03
C GLU A 60 12.77 -3.13 4.44
N THR A 61 12.59 -3.37 5.74
CA THR A 61 11.49 -4.20 6.24
C THR A 61 10.14 -3.54 6.00
N LEU A 62 10.04 -2.21 6.15
CA LEU A 62 8.80 -1.48 5.84
C LEU A 62 8.48 -1.53 4.34
N SER A 63 9.48 -1.37 3.48
CA SER A 63 9.32 -1.49 2.03
C SER A 63 8.86 -2.90 1.63
N LEU A 64 9.45 -3.92 2.23
CA LEU A 64 9.06 -5.32 2.02
C LEU A 64 7.62 -5.58 2.49
N PHE A 65 7.22 -5.04 3.64
CA PHE A 65 5.85 -5.13 4.12
C PHE A 65 4.86 -4.53 3.11
N ILE A 66 5.12 -3.32 2.60
CA ILE A 66 4.25 -2.65 1.64
C ILE A 66 4.18 -3.44 0.33
N ASN A 67 5.31 -3.92 -0.18
CA ASN A 67 5.34 -4.76 -1.38
C ASN A 67 4.50 -6.04 -1.20
N ARG A 68 4.63 -6.73 -0.07
CA ARG A 68 3.82 -7.91 0.24
C ARG A 68 2.32 -7.61 0.34
N VAL A 69 1.93 -6.43 0.82
CA VAL A 69 0.52 -5.99 0.78
C VAL A 69 0.04 -5.86 -0.67
N LEU A 70 0.81 -5.21 -1.53
CA LEU A 70 0.46 -5.05 -2.95
C LEU A 70 0.33 -6.40 -3.65
N LEU A 71 1.30 -7.30 -3.45
CA LEU A 71 1.29 -8.65 -4.00
C LEU A 71 0.08 -9.47 -3.53
N TYR A 72 -0.21 -9.43 -2.22
CA TYR A 72 -1.36 -10.16 -1.66
C TYR A 72 -2.67 -9.81 -2.36
N TRP A 73 -2.90 -8.53 -2.62
CA TRP A 73 -4.13 -8.08 -3.28
C TRP A 73 -4.09 -8.27 -4.80
N ALA A 74 -2.92 -8.15 -5.43
CA ALA A 74 -2.76 -8.51 -6.84
C ALA A 74 -3.10 -10.00 -7.07
N GLU A 75 -2.72 -10.90 -6.17
CA GLU A 75 -3.12 -12.32 -6.20
C GLU A 75 -4.64 -12.52 -6.03
N LYS A 76 -5.36 -11.53 -5.49
CA LYS A 76 -6.83 -11.51 -5.43
C LYS A 76 -7.47 -10.80 -6.62
N GLY A 77 -6.69 -10.48 -7.65
CA GLY A 77 -7.16 -9.77 -8.85
C GLY A 77 -7.40 -8.28 -8.62
N MET A 78 -6.85 -7.69 -7.55
CA MET A 78 -7.03 -6.28 -7.23
C MET A 78 -5.80 -5.48 -7.63
N PHE A 79 -5.93 -4.64 -8.65
CA PHE A 79 -4.94 -3.62 -8.95
C PHE A 79 -4.97 -2.54 -7.88
N ILE A 80 -3.85 -2.23 -7.22
CA ILE A 80 -3.77 -1.17 -6.21
C ILE A 80 -2.87 -0.05 -6.69
N ARG A 81 -3.39 1.17 -6.63
CA ARG A 81 -2.62 2.37 -6.94
C ARG A 81 -1.55 2.62 -5.90
N ASN A 82 -0.31 2.77 -6.36
CA ASN A 82 0.84 3.20 -5.58
C ASN A 82 1.26 4.65 -5.88
N ARG A 83 0.67 5.30 -6.89
CA ARG A 83 0.79 6.74 -7.17
C ARG A 83 -0.55 7.34 -7.60
N ARG A 84 -0.76 8.63 -7.31
CA ARG A 84 -2.04 9.32 -7.56
C ARG A 84 -2.45 9.42 -9.04
N GLY A 85 -1.51 9.30 -9.97
CA GLY A 85 -1.78 9.36 -11.41
C GLY A 85 -2.12 8.01 -12.05
N GLN A 86 -2.15 6.93 -11.27
CA GLN A 86 -2.59 5.63 -11.80
C GLN A 86 -4.12 5.57 -11.93
N PRO A 87 -4.62 4.88 -12.96
CA PRO A 87 -6.04 4.60 -13.11
C PRO A 87 -6.56 3.78 -11.93
N TYR A 88 -7.87 3.85 -11.68
CA TYR A 88 -8.48 3.14 -10.57
C TYR A 88 -8.37 1.62 -10.76
N ASP A 89 -8.55 1.11 -11.98
CA ASP A 89 -8.25 -0.27 -12.34
C ASP A 89 -7.38 -0.37 -13.60
N ILE A 90 -6.83 -1.56 -13.85
CA ILE A 90 -6.06 -1.83 -15.09
C ILE A 90 -6.95 -1.73 -16.33
N GLU A 91 -8.24 -2.08 -16.18
CA GLU A 91 -9.24 -1.99 -17.25
C GLU A 91 -9.60 -0.54 -17.59
N ASP A 92 -9.40 0.39 -16.66
CA ASP A 92 -9.60 1.83 -16.87
C ASP A 92 -8.40 2.49 -17.58
N ALA A 93 -7.32 1.73 -17.83
CA ALA A 93 -6.17 2.19 -18.58
C ALA A 93 -6.41 1.98 -20.09
N GLU A 94 -6.17 3.01 -20.90
CA GLU A 94 -5.99 2.79 -22.34
C GLU A 94 -4.86 1.77 -22.54
N LEU A 95 -5.10 0.74 -23.36
CA LEU A 95 -4.17 -0.38 -23.60
C LEU A 95 -2.74 0.08 -23.94
N ALA A 96 -2.59 1.21 -24.63
CA ALA A 96 -1.30 1.82 -24.97
C ALA A 96 -0.51 2.35 -23.75
N LYS A 97 -1.17 2.63 -22.63
CA LYS A 97 -0.60 3.24 -21.41
C LYS A 97 -0.33 2.23 -20.29
N ILE A 98 -0.73 0.96 -20.44
CA ILE A 98 -0.54 -0.07 -19.42
C ILE A 98 0.96 -0.26 -19.09
N TRP A 99 1.84 -0.14 -20.09
CA TRP A 99 3.28 -0.28 -19.90
C TRP A 99 3.92 0.85 -19.07
N GLU A 100 3.28 2.01 -18.94
CA GLU A 100 3.79 3.14 -18.13
C GLU A 100 3.36 3.04 -16.65
N VAL A 101 2.48 2.09 -16.33
CA VAL A 101 1.84 1.90 -15.02
C VAL A 101 2.55 0.82 -14.17
N LEU A 102 3.29 -0.08 -14.81
CA LEU A 102 4.16 -1.10 -14.22
C LEU A 102 5.54 -0.52 -13.86
#